data_AF-A0A178M8V9-F1
#
_entry.id   AF-A0A178M8V9-F1
#
_cell.length_a   1.000
_cell.length_b   1.000
_cell.length_c   1.000
_cell.angle_alpha   90.00
_cell.angle_beta   90.00
_cell.angle_gamma   90.00
#
_symmetry.space_group_name_H-M   'P 1'
#
loop_
_entity.id
_entity.type
_entity.pdbx_description
1 polymer ?
#
loop_
_entity_poly.entity_id
_entity_poly.type
_entity_poly.pdbx_seq_one_letter_code
_entity_poly.pdbx_strand_id
1 'polypeptide(L)'
;MSEATFDDLPALAQHLREELETKKSVLIYAYNSTGKTRLSTAFKDLGKVVNADGETTAQDTLYFNAFTEDLFYWDNDLANDLARVLKINSDSRFFAGLGELEMDNRIRPLLNRYADFGFRIDTTEWAVRFSRVVETAGTTATVEDIKISRGEENIFIWCFFLAIVQLALDEAEAYKWVKYIYIDDPITSLDENNAVMVAHHLASMLKDAPSRIRVVVSSHHVLFFNVLCNEMKRPRMYFLTRQKQVGGQTFKIQETDSTPFLYHLASLVEMHQAQKSGALYTHHFNMLRRVMEQTAAFFGYAKWHDCIKPEADDPNETIYKRIIDLMSHGDYSLYEPREMMPENKEHFGRLLKQFITLHPFSPALFPEDAQDRP
;
A
#
# COMPACT_ATOMS: atom_id res chain seq x y z
N MET A 1 23.97 2.75 -7.15
CA MET A 1 22.62 2.15 -7.21
C MET A 1 22.63 1.14 -8.35
N SER A 2 22.43 -0.14 -8.06
CA SER A 2 22.27 -1.16 -9.10
C SER A 2 20.84 -1.13 -9.63
N GLU A 3 20.72 -1.32 -10.94
CA GLU A 3 19.46 -1.35 -11.67
C GLU A 3 19.33 -2.71 -12.36
N ALA A 4 18.14 -3.30 -12.30
CA ALA A 4 17.82 -4.54 -13.00
C ALA A 4 16.45 -4.42 -13.68
N THR A 5 16.34 -5.03 -14.87
CA THR A 5 15.14 -5.04 -15.70
C THR A 5 14.72 -6.47 -15.97
N PHE A 6 13.42 -6.72 -15.91
CA PHE A 6 12.78 -8.02 -16.07
C PHE A 6 11.65 -7.93 -17.10
N ASP A 7 11.52 -8.96 -17.92
CA ASP A 7 10.49 -9.02 -18.96
C ASP A 7 9.11 -9.36 -18.40
N ASP A 8 9.04 -9.99 -17.23
CA ASP A 8 7.78 -10.34 -16.57
C ASP A 8 7.88 -10.38 -15.04
N LEU A 9 6.71 -10.54 -14.39
CA LEU A 9 6.60 -10.62 -12.93
C LEU A 9 7.15 -11.93 -12.34
N PRO A 10 6.97 -13.12 -12.98
CA PRO A 10 7.64 -14.34 -12.53
C PRO A 10 9.17 -14.22 -12.43
N ALA A 11 9.83 -13.62 -13.43
CA ALA A 11 11.27 -13.39 -13.40
C ALA A 11 11.67 -12.44 -12.27
N LEU A 12 10.92 -11.35 -12.09
CA LEU A 12 11.14 -10.44 -10.95
C LEU A 12 10.92 -11.16 -9.60
N ALA A 13 9.88 -11.98 -9.48
CA ALA A 13 9.59 -12.74 -8.27
C ALA A 13 10.70 -13.76 -7.95
N GLN A 14 11.28 -14.39 -8.97
CA GLN A 14 12.43 -15.28 -8.82
C GLN A 14 13.66 -14.52 -8.30
N HIS A 15 13.95 -13.36 -8.89
CA HIS A 15 15.03 -12.50 -8.41
C HIS A 15 14.85 -12.08 -6.95
N LEU A 16 13.61 -11.77 -6.52
CA LEU A 16 13.33 -11.46 -5.12
C LEU A 16 13.61 -12.66 -4.19
N ARG A 17 13.31 -13.90 -4.62
CA ARG A 17 13.65 -15.10 -3.84
C ARG A 17 15.17 -15.28 -3.70
N GLU A 18 15.92 -15.04 -4.78
CA GLU A 18 17.40 -15.09 -4.77
C GLU A 18 17.99 -14.05 -3.81
N GLU A 19 17.48 -12.81 -3.83
CA GLU A 19 17.90 -11.77 -2.88
C GLU A 19 17.67 -12.18 -1.42
N LEU A 20 16.56 -12.87 -1.14
CA LEU A 20 16.21 -13.36 0.20
C LEU A 20 17.08 -14.53 0.69
N GLU A 21 17.88 -15.15 -0.17
CA GLU A 21 18.91 -16.10 0.29
C GLU A 21 19.98 -15.39 1.12
N THR A 22 20.28 -14.12 0.78
CA THR A 22 21.32 -13.32 1.43
C THR A 22 20.77 -12.26 2.39
N LYS A 23 19.52 -11.80 2.19
CA LYS A 23 18.86 -10.76 2.98
C LYS A 23 17.65 -11.30 3.71
N LYS A 24 17.41 -10.82 4.94
CA LYS A 24 16.21 -11.22 5.70
C LYS A 24 14.93 -10.59 5.16
N SER A 25 15.02 -9.37 4.64
CA SER A 25 13.86 -8.62 4.19
C SER A 25 14.16 -7.80 2.93
N VAL A 26 13.14 -7.69 2.08
CA VAL A 26 13.10 -6.84 0.90
C VAL A 26 11.90 -5.89 1.03
N LEU A 27 12.15 -4.61 0.78
CA LEU A 27 11.16 -3.55 0.76
C LEU A 27 11.05 -3.02 -0.67
N ILE A 28 9.83 -2.97 -1.20
CA ILE A 28 9.55 -2.50 -2.55
C ILE A 28 8.59 -1.33 -2.48
N TYR A 29 9.05 -0.15 -2.88
CA TYR A 29 8.14 0.96 -3.15
C TYR A 29 7.68 0.87 -4.60
N ALA A 30 6.37 0.87 -4.83
CA ALA A 30 5.82 0.94 -6.19
C ALA A 30 4.44 1.60 -6.20
N TYR A 31 4.20 2.45 -7.21
CA TYR A 31 2.91 3.11 -7.38
C TYR A 31 1.77 2.12 -7.60
N ASN A 32 0.55 2.65 -7.52
CA ASN A 32 -0.62 1.95 -8.01
C ASN A 32 -0.46 1.58 -9.49
N SER A 33 -1.13 0.50 -9.91
CA SER A 33 -1.09 0.00 -11.30
C SER A 33 0.27 -0.53 -11.81
N THR A 34 1.31 -0.62 -10.96
CA THR A 34 2.59 -1.26 -11.28
C THR A 34 2.53 -2.79 -11.27
N GLY A 35 1.49 -3.38 -10.67
CA GLY A 35 1.28 -4.83 -10.64
C GLY A 35 1.73 -5.52 -9.36
N LYS A 36 1.89 -4.80 -8.24
CA LYS A 36 2.31 -5.37 -6.94
C LYS A 36 1.51 -6.60 -6.49
N THR A 37 0.19 -6.59 -6.63
CA THR A 37 -0.67 -7.74 -6.29
C THR A 37 -0.43 -8.96 -7.19
N ARG A 38 -0.09 -8.73 -8.45
CA ARG A 38 0.32 -9.80 -9.37
C ARG A 38 1.74 -10.29 -9.05
N LEU A 39 2.62 -9.41 -8.58
CA LEU A 39 3.96 -9.78 -8.13
C LEU A 39 3.91 -10.65 -6.88
N SER A 40 3.07 -10.30 -5.88
CA SER A 40 2.87 -11.12 -4.68
C SER A 40 2.30 -12.49 -5.03
N THR A 41 1.39 -12.54 -6.02
CA THR A 41 0.84 -13.79 -6.57
C THR A 41 1.92 -14.62 -7.28
N ALA A 42 2.70 -14.03 -8.18
CA ALA A 42 3.81 -14.72 -8.84
C ALA A 42 4.82 -15.26 -7.83
N PHE A 43 5.15 -14.48 -6.79
CA PHE A 43 6.07 -14.88 -5.73
C PHE A 43 5.58 -16.08 -4.94
N LYS A 44 4.30 -16.13 -4.53
CA LYS A 44 3.75 -17.29 -3.81
C LYS A 44 3.70 -18.52 -4.71
N ASP A 45 3.39 -18.35 -6.00
CA ASP A 45 3.19 -19.46 -6.93
C ASP A 45 4.50 -20.19 -7.23
N LEU A 46 5.66 -19.52 -7.17
CA LEU A 46 6.98 -20.14 -7.27
C LEU A 46 7.26 -21.20 -6.20
N GLY A 47 6.62 -21.09 -5.03
CA GLY A 47 6.76 -22.05 -3.93
C GLY A 47 5.63 -23.07 -3.85
N LYS A 48 4.68 -23.01 -4.78
CA LYS A 48 3.47 -23.82 -4.80
C LYS A 48 3.71 -25.08 -5.64
N VAL A 49 3.44 -26.24 -5.05
CA VAL A 49 3.46 -27.53 -5.76
C VAL A 49 2.02 -28.02 -5.91
N VAL A 50 1.65 -28.42 -7.11
CA VAL A 50 0.29 -28.85 -7.46
C VAL A 50 0.34 -30.28 -8.00
N ASN A 51 -0.62 -31.12 -7.60
CA ASN A 51 -0.75 -32.48 -8.13
C ASN A 51 -1.44 -32.48 -9.52
N ALA A 52 -1.60 -33.67 -10.11
CA ALA A 52 -2.24 -33.83 -11.42
C ALA A 52 -3.70 -33.35 -11.44
N ASP A 53 -4.37 -33.33 -10.29
CA ASP A 53 -5.78 -32.96 -10.14
C ASP A 53 -5.96 -31.44 -9.87
N GLY A 54 -4.88 -30.66 -9.86
CA GLY A 54 -4.93 -29.22 -9.63
C GLY A 54 -4.93 -28.81 -8.16
N GLU A 55 -4.80 -29.76 -7.23
CA GLU A 55 -4.74 -29.50 -5.79
C GLU A 55 -3.31 -29.15 -5.35
N THR A 56 -3.21 -28.17 -4.46
CA THR A 56 -1.92 -27.77 -3.90
C THR A 56 -1.47 -28.79 -2.88
N THR A 57 -0.30 -29.40 -3.07
CA THR A 57 0.28 -30.38 -2.13
C THR A 57 1.28 -29.74 -1.18
N ALA A 58 2.01 -28.72 -1.63
CA ALA A 58 2.95 -27.96 -0.81
C ALA A 58 2.93 -26.47 -1.16
N GLN A 59 3.28 -25.65 -0.17
CA GLN A 59 3.45 -24.20 -0.30
C GLN A 59 4.46 -23.72 0.75
N ASP A 60 5.10 -22.58 0.51
CA ASP A 60 6.14 -22.03 1.41
C ASP A 60 5.95 -20.54 1.75
N THR A 61 4.90 -19.91 1.22
CA THR A 61 4.68 -18.46 1.31
C THR A 61 3.33 -18.15 1.96
N LEU A 62 3.36 -17.42 3.07
CA LEU A 62 2.20 -16.74 3.64
C LEU A 62 2.10 -15.34 2.99
N TYR A 63 0.92 -14.90 2.57
CA TYR A 63 0.79 -13.62 1.88
C TYR A 63 -0.44 -12.81 2.33
N PHE A 64 -0.29 -11.49 2.30
CA PHE A 64 -1.38 -10.52 2.44
C PHE A 64 -1.47 -9.68 1.17
N ASN A 65 -2.64 -9.68 0.54
CA ASN A 65 -2.96 -8.88 -0.64
C ASN A 65 -4.49 -8.87 -0.83
N ALA A 66 -4.98 -8.23 -1.90
CA ALA A 66 -6.42 -8.19 -2.22
C ALA A 66 -7.12 -9.57 -2.20
N PHE A 67 -6.47 -10.64 -2.67
CA PHE A 67 -7.07 -11.99 -2.62
C PHE A 67 -7.25 -12.53 -1.21
N THR A 68 -6.47 -12.03 -0.24
CA THR A 68 -6.59 -12.38 1.18
C THR A 68 -7.75 -11.62 1.82
N GLU A 69 -7.92 -10.36 1.42
CA GLU A 69 -9.08 -9.54 1.82
C GLU A 69 -10.39 -10.16 1.29
N ASP A 70 -10.39 -10.62 0.04
CA ASP A 70 -11.54 -11.29 -0.60
C ASP A 70 -11.94 -12.63 0.07
N LEU A 71 -11.14 -13.16 1.01
CA LEU A 71 -11.54 -14.30 1.84
C LEU A 71 -12.61 -13.93 2.88
N PHE A 72 -12.85 -12.62 3.08
CA PHE A 72 -13.84 -12.07 3.98
C PHE A 72 -14.95 -11.39 3.17
N TYR A 73 -16.20 -11.68 3.48
CA TYR A 73 -17.33 -11.08 2.77
C TYR A 73 -18.53 -10.89 3.69
N TRP A 74 -19.29 -9.81 3.49
CA TRP A 74 -20.47 -9.53 4.30
C TRP A 74 -21.67 -10.35 3.88
N ASP A 75 -22.28 -11.01 4.86
CA ASP A 75 -23.68 -11.40 4.81
C ASP A 75 -24.49 -10.38 5.62
N ASN A 76 -25.23 -9.53 4.89
CA ASN A 76 -25.94 -8.39 5.48
C ASN A 76 -27.38 -8.73 5.88
N ASP A 77 -27.85 -9.98 5.74
CA ASP A 77 -29.25 -10.39 5.99
C ASP A 77 -30.27 -9.33 5.53
N LEU A 78 -30.32 -9.07 4.22
CA LEU A 78 -31.16 -8.03 3.62
C LEU A 78 -32.67 -8.24 3.85
N ALA A 79 -33.07 -9.44 4.26
CA ALA A 79 -34.47 -9.82 4.42
C ALA A 79 -35.05 -9.38 5.77
N ASN A 80 -34.27 -9.51 6.85
CA ASN A 80 -34.73 -9.17 8.20
C ASN A 80 -33.95 -8.03 8.85
N ASP A 81 -32.77 -7.67 8.32
CA ASP A 81 -31.89 -6.60 8.83
C ASP A 81 -31.44 -6.80 10.29
N LEU A 82 -31.44 -8.05 10.77
CA LEU A 82 -31.23 -8.41 12.18
C LEU A 82 -29.85 -9.02 12.47
N ALA A 83 -29.20 -9.69 11.52
CA ALA A 83 -27.92 -10.37 11.73
C ALA A 83 -26.91 -10.05 10.63
N ARG A 84 -26.11 -9.00 10.83
CA ARG A 84 -25.02 -8.65 9.91
C ARG A 84 -23.73 -9.30 10.37
N VAL A 85 -23.16 -10.18 9.53
CA VAL A 85 -21.95 -10.92 9.87
C VAL A 85 -20.93 -10.86 8.74
N LEU A 86 -19.64 -10.85 9.11
CA LEU A 86 -18.56 -11.01 8.15
C LEU A 86 -18.21 -12.50 8.06
N LYS A 87 -18.53 -13.13 6.94
CA LYS A 87 -18.20 -14.53 6.67
C LYS A 87 -16.73 -14.67 6.27
N ILE A 88 -16.15 -15.78 6.68
CA ILE A 88 -14.79 -16.20 6.35
C ILE A 88 -14.90 -17.40 5.41
N ASN A 89 -14.17 -17.39 4.30
CA ASN A 89 -14.09 -18.53 3.39
C ASN A 89 -13.25 -19.66 4.02
N SER A 90 -13.91 -20.56 4.75
CA SER A 90 -13.30 -21.68 5.48
C SER A 90 -12.59 -22.71 4.60
N ASP A 91 -12.96 -22.79 3.32
CA ASP A 91 -12.35 -23.73 2.37
C ASP A 91 -10.92 -23.32 1.99
N SER A 92 -10.54 -22.08 2.30
CA SER A 92 -9.18 -21.62 2.12
C SER A 92 -8.22 -22.31 3.08
N ARG A 93 -7.19 -22.95 2.54
CA ARG A 93 -6.05 -23.50 3.31
C ARG A 93 -5.37 -22.48 4.21
N PHE A 94 -5.59 -21.18 3.98
CA PHE A 94 -5.13 -20.10 4.82
C PHE A 94 -5.62 -20.23 6.28
N PHE A 95 -6.83 -20.78 6.47
CA PHE A 95 -7.46 -20.96 7.78
C PHE A 95 -7.35 -22.40 8.32
N ALA A 96 -6.61 -23.28 7.64
CA ALA A 96 -6.45 -24.67 8.07
C ALA A 96 -5.80 -24.74 9.46
N GLY A 97 -6.50 -25.38 10.41
CA GLY A 97 -6.04 -25.52 11.80
C GLY A 97 -6.37 -24.34 12.73
N LEU A 98 -6.98 -23.26 12.23
CA LEU A 98 -7.29 -22.09 13.06
C LEU A 98 -8.41 -22.31 14.08
N GLY A 99 -9.31 -23.27 13.83
CA GLY A 99 -10.42 -23.59 14.73
C GLY A 99 -9.97 -23.99 16.15
N GLU A 100 -8.75 -24.50 16.29
CA GLU A 100 -8.18 -24.93 17.57
C GLU A 100 -7.24 -23.89 18.21
N LEU A 101 -7.00 -22.75 17.56
CA LEU A 101 -5.93 -21.81 17.92
C LEU A 101 -6.39 -20.54 18.66
N GLU A 102 -7.66 -20.51 19.08
CA GLU A 102 -8.29 -19.38 19.81
C GLU A 102 -7.99 -18.02 19.17
N MET A 103 -8.30 -17.89 17.87
CA MET A 103 -7.94 -16.69 17.09
C MET A 103 -8.47 -15.38 17.69
N ASP A 104 -9.64 -15.40 18.33
CA ASP A 104 -10.22 -14.25 19.04
C ASP A 104 -9.26 -13.65 20.06
N ASN A 105 -8.61 -14.51 20.87
CA ASN A 105 -7.70 -14.09 21.93
C ASN A 105 -6.39 -13.51 21.35
N ARG A 106 -5.99 -13.97 20.16
CA ARG A 106 -4.78 -13.50 19.47
C ARG A 106 -5.01 -12.19 18.71
N ILE A 107 -6.18 -12.03 18.10
CA ILE A 107 -6.51 -10.85 17.28
C ILE A 107 -6.85 -9.65 18.16
N ARG A 108 -7.58 -9.85 19.26
CA ARG A 108 -8.03 -8.77 20.15
C ARG A 108 -6.93 -7.80 20.64
N PRO A 109 -5.76 -8.25 21.13
CA PRO A 109 -4.69 -7.33 21.54
C PRO A 109 -4.03 -6.58 20.38
N LEU A 110 -4.17 -7.08 19.14
CA LEU A 110 -3.71 -6.37 17.94
C LEU A 110 -4.73 -5.30 17.54
N LEU A 111 -6.02 -5.66 17.52
CA LEU A 111 -7.12 -4.80 17.09
C LEU A 111 -7.35 -3.60 18.03
N ASN A 112 -7.29 -3.81 19.35
CA ASN A 112 -7.51 -2.78 20.36
C ASN A 112 -6.53 -1.59 20.25
N ARG A 113 -5.47 -1.70 19.44
CA ARG A 113 -4.52 -0.63 19.16
C ARG A 113 -5.03 0.37 18.14
N TYR A 114 -5.99 -0.04 17.31
CA TYR A 114 -6.42 0.71 16.13
C TYR A 114 -7.92 1.03 16.15
N ALA A 115 -8.72 0.20 16.83
CA ALA A 115 -10.16 0.32 16.84
C ALA A 115 -10.78 -0.03 18.20
N ASP A 116 -11.99 0.50 18.41
CA ASP A 116 -12.76 0.45 19.66
C ASP A 116 -14.07 -0.35 19.51
N PHE A 117 -13.99 -1.51 18.87
CA PHE A 117 -15.10 -2.45 18.75
C PHE A 117 -14.71 -3.86 19.22
N GLY A 118 -15.69 -4.57 19.76
CA GLY A 118 -15.61 -5.99 20.07
C GLY A 118 -15.91 -6.85 18.85
N PHE A 119 -15.41 -8.07 18.88
CA PHE A 119 -15.80 -9.10 17.93
C PHE A 119 -15.83 -10.48 18.59
N ARG A 120 -16.48 -11.44 17.93
CA ARG A 120 -16.44 -12.87 18.25
C ARG A 120 -16.43 -13.66 16.96
N ILE A 121 -15.58 -14.68 16.87
CA ILE A 121 -15.53 -15.61 15.74
C ILE A 121 -16.30 -16.87 16.11
N ASP A 122 -17.31 -17.19 15.31
CA ASP A 122 -17.94 -18.50 15.33
C ASP A 122 -17.17 -19.42 14.38
N THR A 123 -16.42 -20.38 14.94
CA THR A 123 -15.63 -21.35 14.17
C THR A 123 -16.47 -22.49 13.57
N THR A 124 -17.76 -22.58 13.92
CA THR A 124 -18.70 -23.53 13.32
C THR A 124 -19.29 -22.95 12.04
N GLU A 125 -19.73 -21.69 12.10
CA GLU A 125 -20.31 -20.99 10.95
C GLU A 125 -19.29 -20.19 10.13
N TRP A 126 -18.04 -20.14 10.59
CA TRP A 126 -16.99 -19.26 10.08
C TRP A 126 -17.47 -17.84 9.84
N ALA A 127 -18.08 -17.27 10.90
CA ALA A 127 -18.70 -15.96 10.88
C ALA A 127 -18.14 -15.09 12.01
N VAL A 128 -17.84 -13.83 11.69
CA VAL A 128 -17.42 -12.82 12.67
C VAL A 128 -18.60 -11.90 12.96
N ARG A 129 -18.94 -11.82 14.24
CA ARG A 129 -19.93 -10.88 14.78
C ARG A 129 -19.20 -9.75 15.46
N PHE A 130 -19.64 -8.52 15.22
CA PHE A 130 -19.05 -7.33 15.82
C PHE A 130 -19.99 -6.70 16.84
N SER A 131 -19.42 -6.07 17.86
CA SER A 131 -20.17 -5.38 18.89
C SER A 131 -19.50 -4.09 19.32
N ARG A 132 -20.27 -3.16 19.88
CA ARG A 132 -19.73 -1.92 20.43
C ARG A 132 -20.41 -1.59 21.75
N VAL A 133 -19.60 -1.14 22.70
CA VAL A 133 -20.08 -0.66 23.98
C VAL A 133 -20.51 0.78 23.80
N VAL A 134 -21.78 1.07 24.09
CA VAL A 134 -22.39 2.40 23.95
C VAL A 134 -22.84 2.86 25.32
N GLU A 135 -22.42 4.07 25.71
CA GLU A 135 -22.94 4.73 26.90
C GLU A 135 -24.17 5.56 26.57
N THR A 136 -25.29 5.26 27.22
CA THR A 136 -26.52 6.04 27.13
C THR A 136 -26.98 6.42 28.53
N ALA A 137 -27.05 7.72 28.79
CA ALA A 137 -27.55 8.29 30.05
C ALA A 137 -26.88 7.72 31.32
N GLY A 138 -25.57 7.44 31.29
CA GLY A 138 -24.82 6.90 32.43
C GLY A 138 -24.92 5.39 32.60
N THR A 139 -25.59 4.69 31.68
CA THR A 139 -25.65 3.22 31.60
C THR A 139 -24.87 2.74 30.39
N THR A 140 -24.00 1.76 30.61
CA THR A 140 -23.23 1.10 29.54
C THR A 140 -24.03 -0.08 28.99
N ALA A 141 -24.25 -0.13 27.69
CA ALA A 141 -24.91 -1.25 27.00
C ALA A 141 -24.07 -1.72 25.82
N THR A 142 -24.01 -3.02 25.58
CA THR A 142 -23.36 -3.57 24.39
C THR A 142 -24.39 -3.72 23.27
N VAL A 143 -24.10 -3.13 22.13
CA VAL A 143 -24.85 -3.33 20.88
C VAL A 143 -24.13 -4.42 20.09
N GLU A 144 -24.82 -5.53 19.84
CA GLU A 144 -24.31 -6.69 19.10
C GLU A 144 -24.68 -6.60 17.61
N ASP A 145 -24.04 -7.44 16.79
CA ASP A 145 -24.29 -7.61 15.34
C ASP A 145 -24.23 -6.31 14.52
N ILE A 146 -23.28 -5.43 14.87
CA ILE A 146 -23.10 -4.14 14.19
C ILE A 146 -22.39 -4.29 12.84
N LYS A 147 -22.72 -3.42 11.88
CA LYS A 147 -21.90 -3.21 10.67
C LYS A 147 -20.78 -2.22 10.99
N ILE A 148 -19.54 -2.69 10.91
CA ILE A 148 -18.35 -1.83 10.98
C ILE A 148 -18.08 -1.15 9.63
N SER A 149 -17.36 -0.03 9.65
CA SER A 149 -16.94 0.70 8.45
C SER A 149 -15.95 -0.12 7.61
N ARG A 150 -15.73 0.28 6.36
CA ARG A 150 -14.73 -0.38 5.48
C ARG A 150 -13.30 -0.26 6.02
N GLY A 151 -12.95 0.86 6.65
CA GLY A 151 -11.63 1.02 7.29
C GLY A 151 -11.46 0.08 8.49
N GLU A 152 -12.46 0.01 9.37
CA GLU A 152 -12.48 -0.93 10.50
C GLU A 152 -12.42 -2.39 10.05
N GLU A 153 -13.11 -2.74 8.96
CA GLU A 153 -13.04 -4.05 8.33
C GLU A 153 -11.64 -4.37 7.82
N ASN A 154 -11.01 -3.45 7.09
CA ASN A 154 -9.63 -3.61 6.60
C ASN A 154 -8.64 -3.79 7.76
N ILE A 155 -8.75 -2.99 8.80
CA ILE A 155 -7.93 -3.13 10.01
C ILE A 155 -8.17 -4.46 10.72
N PHE A 156 -9.42 -4.93 10.79
CA PHE A 156 -9.73 -6.24 11.36
C PHE A 156 -9.06 -7.37 10.57
N ILE A 157 -9.21 -7.38 9.24
CA ILE A 157 -8.60 -8.37 8.35
C ILE A 157 -7.07 -8.33 8.46
N TRP A 158 -6.49 -7.14 8.55
CA TRP A 158 -5.06 -6.96 8.80
C TRP A 158 -4.62 -7.53 10.16
N CYS A 159 -5.37 -7.26 11.24
CA CYS A 159 -5.07 -7.83 12.56
C CYS A 159 -5.23 -9.36 12.57
N PHE A 160 -6.20 -9.88 11.83
CA PHE A 160 -6.37 -11.32 11.60
C PHE A 160 -5.12 -11.92 10.94
N PHE A 161 -4.64 -11.28 9.88
CA PHE A 161 -3.41 -11.69 9.19
C PHE A 161 -2.19 -11.64 10.12
N LEU A 162 -2.02 -10.57 10.90
CA LEU A 162 -0.93 -10.44 11.86
C LEU A 162 -0.96 -11.53 12.94
N ALA A 163 -2.13 -11.97 13.38
CA ALA A 163 -2.24 -13.10 14.30
C ALA A 163 -1.71 -14.41 13.68
N ILE A 164 -1.93 -14.63 12.38
CA ILE A 164 -1.36 -15.77 11.65
C ILE A 164 0.15 -15.62 11.46
N VAL A 165 0.63 -14.42 11.14
CA VAL A 165 2.07 -14.15 11.11
C VAL A 165 2.70 -14.49 12.45
N GLN A 166 2.10 -14.06 13.57
CA GLN A 166 2.59 -14.40 14.91
C GLN A 166 2.67 -15.92 15.11
N LEU A 167 1.66 -16.68 14.70
CA LEU A 167 1.71 -18.16 14.75
C LEU A 167 2.88 -18.75 13.96
N ALA A 168 3.19 -18.19 12.79
CA ALA A 168 4.33 -18.61 11.98
C ALA A 168 5.68 -18.27 12.63
N LEU A 169 5.76 -17.09 13.27
CA LEU A 169 6.94 -16.62 14.01
C LEU A 169 7.17 -17.45 15.29
N ASP A 170 6.10 -17.83 15.97
CA ASP A 170 6.10 -18.71 17.16
C ASP A 170 6.36 -20.19 16.80
N GLU A 171 6.55 -20.50 15.52
CA GLU A 171 6.80 -21.85 15.00
C GLU A 171 5.70 -22.87 15.31
N ALA A 172 4.45 -22.41 15.40
CA ALA A 172 3.28 -23.26 15.59
C ALA A 172 3.21 -24.34 14.50
N GLU A 173 2.83 -25.56 14.87
CA GLU A 173 2.89 -26.74 13.99
C GLU A 173 2.16 -26.51 12.66
N ALA A 174 0.96 -25.90 12.71
CA ALA A 174 0.14 -25.59 11.53
C ALA A 174 0.82 -24.62 10.53
N TYR A 175 1.84 -23.87 10.96
CA TYR A 175 2.51 -22.82 10.19
C TYR A 175 4.03 -23.04 10.03
N LYS A 176 4.56 -24.22 10.41
CA LYS A 176 5.99 -24.57 10.22
C LYS A 176 6.44 -24.56 8.75
N TRP A 177 5.52 -24.75 7.81
CA TRP A 177 5.79 -24.72 6.37
C TRP A 177 6.16 -23.32 5.85
N VAL A 178 5.83 -22.26 6.58
CA VAL A 178 6.04 -20.88 6.16
C VAL A 178 7.54 -20.56 6.13
N LYS A 179 8.09 -20.29 4.95
CA LYS A 179 9.46 -19.78 4.75
C LYS A 179 9.45 -18.31 4.39
N TYR A 180 8.45 -17.88 3.62
CA TYR A 180 8.31 -16.51 3.16
C TYR A 180 7.03 -15.87 3.66
N ILE A 181 7.09 -14.58 3.96
CA ILE A 181 5.93 -13.72 4.21
C ILE A 181 5.96 -12.62 3.15
N TYR A 182 4.90 -12.50 2.34
CA TYR A 182 4.76 -11.44 1.36
C TYR A 182 3.59 -10.54 1.71
N ILE A 183 3.84 -9.26 1.98
CA ILE A 183 2.80 -8.28 2.31
C ILE A 183 2.71 -7.25 1.19
N ASP A 184 1.56 -7.16 0.54
CA ASP A 184 1.26 -6.17 -0.49
C ASP A 184 0.21 -5.18 0.02
N ASP A 185 0.60 -3.91 0.14
CA ASP A 185 -0.27 -2.79 0.53
C ASP A 185 -1.24 -3.11 1.69
N PRO A 186 -0.73 -3.34 2.92
CA PRO A 186 -1.56 -3.74 4.04
C PRO A 186 -2.52 -2.64 4.52
N ILE A 187 -2.42 -1.44 3.96
CA ILE A 187 -3.18 -0.26 4.30
C ILE A 187 -3.58 0.39 3.00
N THR A 188 -4.82 0.14 2.56
CA THR A 188 -5.38 0.78 1.37
C THR A 188 -6.37 1.88 1.77
N SER A 189 -6.17 3.07 1.20
CA SER A 189 -7.12 4.17 0.98
C SER A 189 -7.88 4.81 2.16
N LEU A 190 -7.82 4.35 3.42
CA LEU A 190 -8.65 4.95 4.50
C LEU A 190 -8.00 5.11 5.90
N ASP A 191 -6.71 4.82 6.06
CA ASP A 191 -6.07 4.77 7.40
C ASP A 191 -4.72 5.51 7.49
N GLU A 192 -4.59 6.70 6.89
CA GLU A 192 -3.35 7.50 7.03
C GLU A 192 -2.94 7.72 8.50
N ASN A 193 -3.92 7.88 9.40
CA ASN A 193 -3.70 8.04 10.83
C ASN A 193 -3.03 6.80 11.46
N ASN A 194 -3.31 5.59 10.94
CA ASN A 194 -2.80 4.34 11.48
C ASN A 194 -1.55 3.85 10.73
N ALA A 195 -1.22 4.41 9.55
CA ALA A 195 -0.15 3.90 8.70
C ALA A 195 1.22 3.78 9.39
N VAL A 196 1.58 4.79 10.19
CA VAL A 196 2.81 4.79 10.99
C VAL A 196 2.76 3.72 12.07
N MET A 197 1.64 3.61 12.80
CA MET A 197 1.48 2.63 13.87
C MET A 197 1.51 1.20 13.35
N VAL A 198 0.82 0.93 12.24
CA VAL A 198 0.81 -0.37 11.58
C VAL A 198 2.20 -0.76 11.08
N ALA A 199 2.93 0.18 10.45
CA ALA A 199 4.30 -0.07 10.03
C ALA A 199 5.22 -0.36 11.22
N HIS A 200 5.12 0.45 12.28
CA HIS A 200 5.91 0.28 13.50
C HIS A 200 5.65 -1.09 14.15
N HIS A 201 4.38 -1.47 14.27
CA HIS A 201 4.00 -2.76 14.83
C HIS A 201 4.49 -3.93 13.96
N LEU A 202 4.36 -3.84 12.64
CA LEU A 202 4.87 -4.85 11.72
C LEU A 202 6.39 -4.99 11.85
N ALA A 203 7.13 -3.89 11.84
CA ALA A 203 8.58 -3.91 12.01
C ALA A 203 9.01 -4.50 13.35
N SER A 204 8.31 -4.15 14.44
CA SER A 204 8.53 -4.68 15.78
C SER A 204 8.30 -6.20 15.83
N MET A 205 7.19 -6.67 15.27
CA MET A 205 6.85 -8.10 15.18
C MET A 205 7.90 -8.89 14.39
N LEU A 206 8.41 -8.32 13.29
CA LEU A 206 9.40 -8.98 12.43
C LEU A 206 10.84 -8.87 12.93
N LYS A 207 11.12 -8.03 13.94
CA LYS A 207 12.47 -7.77 14.46
C LYS A 207 13.14 -9.04 14.99
N ASP A 208 12.36 -9.84 15.72
CA ASP A 208 12.80 -11.07 16.37
C ASP A 208 12.38 -12.32 15.58
N ALA A 209 12.01 -12.16 14.31
CA ALA A 209 11.60 -13.26 13.46
C ALA A 209 12.69 -14.36 13.36
N PRO A 210 12.30 -15.65 13.40
CA PRO A 210 13.21 -16.77 13.21
C PRO A 210 14.07 -16.59 11.95
N SER A 211 15.33 -17.03 12.01
CA SER A 211 16.28 -16.88 10.90
C SER A 211 15.88 -17.64 9.63
N ARG A 212 14.88 -18.51 9.68
CA ARG A 212 14.30 -19.20 8.51
C ARG A 212 13.28 -18.35 7.75
N ILE A 213 12.64 -17.38 8.41
CA ILE A 213 11.59 -16.57 7.80
C ILE A 213 12.21 -15.40 7.03
N ARG A 214 11.66 -15.16 5.85
CA ARG A 214 12.07 -14.12 4.90
C ARG A 214 10.87 -13.28 4.52
N VAL A 215 11.05 -11.96 4.44
CA VAL A 215 9.91 -11.05 4.29
C VAL A 215 10.07 -10.17 3.05
N VAL A 216 9.01 -10.07 2.26
CA VAL A 216 8.87 -9.04 1.23
C VAL A 216 7.71 -8.15 1.62
N VAL A 217 7.91 -6.83 1.61
CA VAL A 217 6.82 -5.87 1.75
C VAL A 217 6.83 -4.95 0.54
N SER A 218 5.72 -4.93 -0.20
CA SER A 218 5.50 -3.97 -1.28
C SER A 218 4.45 -2.95 -0.88
N SER A 219 4.72 -1.66 -1.07
CA SER A 219 3.72 -0.63 -0.82
C SER A 219 3.81 0.58 -1.74
N HIS A 220 2.65 1.21 -1.99
CA HIS A 220 2.58 2.58 -2.50
C HIS A 220 2.50 3.63 -1.38
N HIS A 221 2.21 3.21 -0.14
CA HIS A 221 2.03 4.13 0.98
C HIS A 221 3.38 4.55 1.55
N VAL A 222 3.70 5.83 1.38
CA VAL A 222 5.06 6.33 1.61
C VAL A 222 5.44 6.37 3.08
N LEU A 223 4.56 6.87 3.96
CA LEU A 223 4.87 6.92 5.39
C LEU A 223 5.09 5.51 5.96
N PHE A 224 4.21 4.58 5.61
CA PHE A 224 4.35 3.16 5.93
C PHE A 224 5.71 2.60 5.44
N PHE A 225 6.05 2.82 4.16
CA PHE A 225 7.32 2.38 3.60
C PHE A 225 8.53 2.97 4.36
N ASN A 226 8.50 4.27 4.67
CA ASN A 226 9.59 4.96 5.34
C ASN A 226 9.82 4.44 6.76
N VAL A 227 8.74 4.17 7.52
CA VAL A 227 8.85 3.59 8.86
C VAL A 227 9.52 2.22 8.77
N LEU A 228 9.12 1.37 7.83
CA LEU A 228 9.75 0.06 7.63
C LEU A 228 11.22 0.15 7.25
N CYS A 229 11.61 1.08 6.37
CA CYS A 229 13.01 1.31 6.01
C CYS A 229 13.86 1.67 7.23
N ASN A 230 13.33 2.50 8.13
CA ASN A 230 14.05 2.97 9.31
C ASN A 230 14.10 1.93 10.43
N GLU A 231 13.05 1.14 10.61
CA GLU A 231 12.92 0.23 11.74
C GLU A 231 13.42 -1.19 11.45
N MET A 232 13.36 -1.63 10.19
CA MET A 232 13.87 -2.95 9.84
C MET A 232 15.39 -2.96 9.71
N LYS A 233 16.01 -4.07 10.15
CA LYS A 233 17.46 -4.20 10.17
C LYS A 233 18.02 -4.51 8.78
N ARG A 234 18.60 -3.49 8.12
CA ARG A 234 19.31 -3.60 6.83
C ARG A 234 18.46 -4.29 5.73
N PRO A 235 17.22 -3.86 5.48
CA PRO A 235 16.42 -4.39 4.37
C PRO A 235 17.11 -4.07 3.03
N ARG A 236 16.89 -4.92 2.03
CA ARG A 236 17.11 -4.52 0.63
C ARG A 236 15.96 -3.60 0.23
N MET A 237 16.25 -2.43 -0.32
CA MET A 237 15.21 -1.46 -0.67
C MET A 237 15.20 -1.23 -2.18
N TYR A 238 14.03 -1.39 -2.80
CA TYR A 238 13.84 -1.21 -4.22
C TYR A 238 12.73 -0.22 -4.53
N PHE A 239 12.93 0.51 -5.61
CA PHE A 239 11.88 1.25 -6.30
C PHE A 239 11.49 0.48 -7.57
N LEU A 240 10.24 0.04 -7.65
CA LEU A 240 9.70 -0.73 -8.77
C LEU A 240 8.94 0.18 -9.73
N THR A 241 9.33 0.12 -11.00
CA THR A 241 8.66 0.79 -12.11
C THR A 241 8.19 -0.21 -13.14
N ARG A 242 7.05 0.08 -13.77
CA ARG A 242 6.52 -0.65 -14.90
C ARG A 242 6.63 0.23 -16.13
N GLN A 243 7.29 -0.25 -17.17
CA GLN A 243 7.38 0.42 -18.46
C GLN A 243 6.52 -0.34 -19.48
N LYS A 244 5.66 0.39 -20.20
CA LYS A 244 4.88 -0.18 -21.31
C LYS A 244 5.69 0.00 -22.59
N GLN A 245 5.81 -1.06 -23.39
CA GLN A 245 6.46 -1.01 -24.70
C GLN A 245 5.52 -1.60 -25.77
N VAL A 246 5.78 -1.30 -27.04
CA VAL A 246 5.00 -1.87 -28.15
C VAL A 246 5.22 -3.38 -28.18
N GLY A 247 4.18 -4.15 -27.85
CA GLY A 247 4.22 -5.62 -27.82
C GLY A 247 4.51 -6.25 -26.44
N GLY A 248 4.62 -5.46 -25.36
CA GLY A 248 4.88 -6.02 -24.03
C GLY A 248 4.97 -5.00 -22.89
N GLN A 249 5.44 -5.46 -21.74
CA GLN A 249 5.73 -4.60 -20.58
C GLN A 249 6.99 -5.11 -19.90
N THR A 250 7.79 -4.22 -19.36
CA THR A 250 8.98 -4.56 -18.58
C THR A 250 8.88 -3.99 -17.17
N PHE A 251 9.55 -4.65 -16.23
CA PHE A 251 9.59 -4.28 -14.83
C PHE A 251 11.02 -3.95 -14.45
N LYS A 252 11.24 -2.73 -13.96
CA LYS A 252 12.56 -2.25 -13.58
C LYS A 252 12.60 -1.99 -12.08
N ILE A 253 13.59 -2.57 -11.41
CA ILE A 253 13.89 -2.28 -10.01
C ILE A 253 15.18 -1.47 -9.92
N GLN A 254 15.16 -0.47 -9.06
CA GLN A 254 16.33 0.32 -8.71
C GLN A 254 16.58 0.21 -7.22
N GLU A 255 17.78 -0.25 -6.85
CA GLU A 255 18.17 -0.28 -5.45
C GLU A 255 18.36 1.15 -4.92
N THR A 256 17.77 1.42 -3.75
CA THR A 256 17.90 2.68 -3.03
C THR A 256 18.54 2.45 -1.66
N ASP A 257 19.34 3.39 -1.20
CA ASP A 257 19.98 3.42 0.11
C ASP A 257 19.36 4.45 1.05
N SER A 258 18.42 5.26 0.57
CA SER A 258 17.87 6.42 1.27
C SER A 258 16.35 6.38 1.40
N THR A 259 15.90 6.27 2.65
CA THR A 259 14.62 6.80 3.14
C THR A 259 14.78 8.32 3.27
N PRO A 260 13.90 9.26 2.88
CA PRO A 260 12.66 9.28 2.11
C PRO A 260 12.71 10.33 0.96
N PHE A 261 13.81 10.41 0.19
CA PHE A 261 13.89 11.29 -1.01
C PHE A 261 12.89 10.89 -2.10
N LEU A 262 12.32 9.69 -1.98
CA LEU A 262 11.37 9.12 -2.90
C LEU A 262 9.99 9.80 -2.84
N TYR A 263 9.53 10.39 -1.72
CA TYR A 263 8.14 10.87 -1.68
C TYR A 263 7.83 11.97 -2.72
N HIS A 264 8.69 12.97 -2.76
CA HIS A 264 8.51 14.16 -3.60
C HIS A 264 8.75 13.80 -5.06
N LEU A 265 9.84 13.08 -5.33
CA LEU A 265 10.17 12.57 -6.66
C LEU A 265 9.09 11.60 -7.16
N ALA A 266 8.51 10.81 -6.25
CA ALA A 266 7.53 9.84 -6.64
C ALA A 266 6.20 10.49 -7.03
N SER A 267 5.75 11.42 -6.20
CA SER A 267 4.60 12.27 -6.51
C SER A 267 4.81 13.01 -7.85
N LEU A 268 6.03 13.46 -8.15
CA LEU A 268 6.36 14.08 -9.44
C LEU A 268 6.23 13.12 -10.63
N VAL A 269 6.76 11.90 -10.52
CA VAL A 269 6.65 10.90 -11.59
C VAL A 269 5.18 10.52 -11.81
N GLU A 270 4.40 10.33 -10.74
CA GLU A 270 2.97 10.03 -10.82
C GLU A 270 2.20 11.17 -11.51
N MET A 271 2.40 12.42 -11.05
CA MET A 271 1.77 13.59 -11.68
C MET A 271 2.17 13.73 -13.15
N HIS A 272 3.42 13.40 -13.52
CA HIS A 272 3.89 13.44 -14.91
C HIS A 272 3.18 12.39 -15.78
N GLN A 273 3.04 11.16 -15.28
CA GLN A 273 2.29 10.11 -15.98
C GLN A 273 0.80 10.45 -16.09
N ALA A 274 0.21 11.03 -15.05
CA ALA A 274 -1.18 11.50 -15.06
C ALA A 274 -1.39 12.63 -16.09
N GLN A 275 -0.42 13.55 -16.21
CA GLN A 275 -0.43 14.62 -17.20
C GLN A 275 -0.36 14.07 -18.64
N LYS A 276 0.51 13.08 -18.90
CA LYS A 276 0.63 12.45 -20.23
C LYS A 276 -0.60 11.64 -20.63
N SER A 277 -1.18 10.91 -19.69
CA SER A 277 -2.38 10.10 -19.93
C SER A 277 -3.68 10.92 -19.93
N GLY A 278 -3.65 12.17 -19.48
CA GLY A 278 -4.81 13.04 -19.33
C GLY A 278 -5.68 12.72 -18.11
N ALA A 279 -5.32 11.72 -17.29
CA ALA A 279 -6.03 11.28 -16.10
C ALA A 279 -5.76 12.21 -14.90
N LEU A 280 -6.03 13.51 -15.05
CA LEU A 280 -5.78 14.52 -14.03
C LEU A 280 -7.05 14.78 -13.18
N TYR A 281 -6.90 14.62 -11.87
CA TYR A 281 -7.93 14.82 -10.84
C TYR A 281 -7.55 15.93 -9.87
N THR A 282 -8.54 16.55 -9.22
CA THR A 282 -8.35 17.68 -8.29
C THR A 282 -7.28 17.46 -7.22
N HIS A 283 -7.15 16.24 -6.67
CA HIS A 283 -6.14 15.91 -5.65
C HIS A 283 -4.69 16.08 -6.12
N HIS A 284 -4.42 16.06 -7.43
CA HIS A 284 -3.06 16.31 -7.94
C HIS A 284 -2.56 17.73 -7.62
N PHE A 285 -3.45 18.73 -7.44
CA PHE A 285 -3.04 20.06 -6.99
C PHE A 285 -2.46 20.02 -5.57
N ASN A 286 -3.05 19.22 -4.66
CA ASN A 286 -2.51 18.99 -3.32
C ASN A 286 -1.13 18.33 -3.38
N MET A 287 -0.97 17.32 -4.25
CA MET A 287 0.31 16.65 -4.47
C MET A 287 1.37 17.63 -4.98
N LEU A 288 1.04 18.43 -6.00
CA LEU A 288 1.94 19.42 -6.59
C LEU A 288 2.37 20.46 -5.55
N ARG A 289 1.43 20.98 -4.77
CA ARG A 289 1.71 21.94 -3.70
C ARG A 289 2.63 21.36 -2.64
N ARG A 290 2.38 20.15 -2.17
CA ARG A 290 3.21 19.48 -1.16
C ARG A 290 4.64 19.28 -1.65
N VAL A 291 4.80 18.87 -2.91
CA VAL A 291 6.12 18.76 -3.55
C VAL A 291 6.82 20.12 -3.62
N MET A 292 6.11 21.18 -4.03
CA MET A 292 6.67 22.54 -4.10
C MET A 292 7.07 23.08 -2.73
N GLU A 293 6.27 22.84 -1.69
CA GLU A 293 6.60 23.24 -0.31
C GLU A 293 7.87 22.54 0.18
N GLN A 294 8.01 21.25 -0.09
CA GLN A 294 9.19 20.46 0.27
C GLN A 294 10.43 20.88 -0.54
N THR A 295 10.23 21.20 -1.82
CA THR A 295 11.28 21.69 -2.71
C THR A 295 11.77 23.09 -2.30
N ALA A 296 10.85 24.00 -1.95
CA ALA A 296 11.18 25.31 -1.41
C ALA A 296 11.96 25.21 -0.10
N ALA A 297 11.53 24.33 0.81
CA ALA A 297 12.25 24.08 2.05
C ALA A 297 13.68 23.56 1.79
N PHE A 298 13.85 22.67 0.81
CA PHE A 298 15.16 22.13 0.44
C PHE A 298 16.09 23.18 -0.19
N PHE A 299 15.58 24.04 -1.07
CA PHE A 299 16.36 25.11 -1.71
C PHE A 299 16.48 26.39 -0.88
N GLY A 300 15.86 26.45 0.30
CA GLY A 300 15.88 27.62 1.18
C GLY A 300 15.03 28.80 0.69
N TYR A 301 14.00 28.54 -0.11
CA TYR A 301 13.06 29.56 -0.56
C TYR A 301 12.09 29.96 0.55
N ALA A 302 11.68 31.24 0.55
CA ALA A 302 10.77 31.75 1.57
C ALA A 302 9.32 31.29 1.34
N LYS A 303 8.93 31.03 0.09
CA LYS A 303 7.57 30.61 -0.27
C LYS A 303 7.60 29.49 -1.30
N TRP A 304 6.61 28.60 -1.26
CA TRP A 304 6.53 27.45 -2.17
C TRP A 304 6.45 27.86 -3.65
N HIS A 305 5.77 28.98 -3.96
CA HIS A 305 5.60 29.46 -5.34
C HIS A 305 6.87 30.08 -5.93
N ASP A 306 7.91 30.29 -5.11
CA ASP A 306 9.24 30.67 -5.61
C ASP A 306 9.88 29.51 -6.41
N CYS A 307 9.34 28.29 -6.28
CA CYS A 307 9.66 27.16 -7.15
C CYS A 307 9.02 27.26 -8.55
N ILE A 308 8.23 28.30 -8.84
CA ILE A 308 7.68 28.52 -10.17
C ILE A 308 8.26 29.83 -10.68
N LYS A 309 8.82 29.80 -11.90
CA LYS A 309 9.21 30.99 -12.64
C LYS A 309 8.40 31.03 -13.93
N PRO A 310 7.29 31.78 -13.95
CA PRO A 310 6.55 32.01 -15.17
C PRO A 310 7.48 32.61 -16.24
N GLU A 311 7.20 32.33 -17.51
CA GLU A 311 7.92 33.00 -18.61
C GLU A 311 7.64 34.51 -18.53
N ALA A 312 8.58 35.34 -18.99
CA ALA A 312 8.52 36.80 -18.83
C ALA A 312 7.23 37.45 -19.40
N ASP A 313 6.52 36.74 -20.28
CA ASP A 313 5.27 37.16 -20.92
C ASP A 313 4.10 36.19 -20.66
N ASP A 314 4.15 35.33 -19.64
CA ASP A 314 3.05 34.40 -19.34
C ASP A 314 1.84 35.17 -18.78
N PRO A 315 0.70 35.24 -19.49
CA PRO A 315 -0.49 35.96 -19.02
C PRO A 315 -1.09 35.37 -17.73
N ASN A 316 -0.63 34.17 -17.33
CA ASN A 316 -1.10 33.46 -16.14
C ASN A 316 -0.13 33.55 -14.95
N GLU A 317 0.94 34.36 -15.03
CA GLU A 317 1.95 34.52 -13.95
C GLU A 317 1.30 34.72 -12.56
N THR A 318 0.30 35.60 -12.48
CA THR A 318 -0.42 35.90 -11.23
C THR A 318 -1.51 34.89 -10.88
N ILE A 319 -1.93 34.07 -11.85
CA ILE A 319 -3.05 33.14 -11.74
C ILE A 319 -2.59 31.80 -11.16
N TYR A 320 -1.38 31.33 -11.48
CA TYR A 320 -0.91 30.01 -11.03
C TYR A 320 -0.91 29.84 -9.52
N LYS A 321 -0.39 30.84 -8.79
CA LYS A 321 -0.44 30.85 -7.33
C LYS A 321 -1.89 30.75 -6.84
N ARG A 322 -2.79 31.54 -7.44
CA ARG A 322 -4.21 31.58 -7.07
C ARG A 322 -4.93 30.27 -7.36
N ILE A 323 -4.63 29.61 -8.48
CA ILE A 323 -5.18 28.30 -8.84
C ILE A 323 -4.70 27.25 -7.84
N ILE A 324 -3.40 27.18 -7.56
CA ILE A 324 -2.88 26.20 -6.60
C ILE A 324 -3.44 26.45 -5.21
N ASP A 325 -3.49 27.71 -4.74
CA ASP A 325 -4.07 28.03 -3.44
C ASP A 325 -5.56 27.65 -3.38
N LEU A 326 -6.35 27.98 -4.43
CA LEU A 326 -7.78 27.66 -4.49
C LEU A 326 -8.04 26.15 -4.58
N MET A 327 -7.27 25.45 -5.41
CA MET A 327 -7.46 24.02 -5.67
C MET A 327 -6.85 23.13 -4.60
N SER A 328 -5.92 23.67 -3.80
CA SER A 328 -5.33 22.94 -2.68
C SER A 328 -5.96 23.27 -1.32
N HIS A 329 -6.76 24.34 -1.22
CA HIS A 329 -7.50 24.71 -0.01
C HIS A 329 -9.02 24.54 -0.11
N GLY A 330 -9.58 24.35 -1.31
CA GLY A 330 -10.99 24.02 -1.41
C GLY A 330 -11.29 22.69 -0.72
N ASP A 331 -12.52 22.51 -0.26
CA ASP A 331 -13.06 21.26 0.33
C ASP A 331 -13.07 20.06 -0.65
N TYR A 332 -12.13 20.01 -1.59
CA TYR A 332 -11.86 18.90 -2.50
C TYR A 332 -11.20 17.80 -1.70
N SER A 333 -12.06 17.04 -1.06
CA SER A 333 -11.74 15.81 -0.37
C SER A 333 -10.87 14.90 -1.24
N LEU A 334 -9.76 14.39 -0.67
CA LEU A 334 -9.04 13.22 -1.19
C LEU A 334 -9.99 12.04 -1.44
N TYR A 335 -11.14 12.02 -0.75
CA TYR A 335 -12.17 10.98 -0.80
C TYR A 335 -13.16 11.11 -1.98
N GLU A 336 -13.17 12.24 -2.70
CA GLU A 336 -13.92 12.40 -3.95
C GLU A 336 -13.05 13.06 -5.04
N PRO A 337 -12.09 12.33 -5.63
CA PRO A 337 -11.30 12.85 -6.73
C PRO A 337 -12.19 13.08 -7.95
N ARG A 338 -12.47 14.35 -8.24
CA ARG A 338 -13.19 14.75 -9.45
C ARG A 338 -12.19 14.95 -10.58
N GLU A 339 -12.49 14.41 -11.73
CA GLU A 339 -11.71 14.68 -12.94
C GLU A 339 -11.70 16.19 -13.18
N MET A 340 -10.51 16.74 -13.48
CA MET A 340 -10.37 18.16 -13.72
C MET A 340 -11.09 18.57 -15.02
N MET A 341 -11.68 19.76 -15.01
CA MET A 341 -12.15 20.40 -16.25
C MET A 341 -10.97 20.63 -17.22
N PRO A 342 -11.19 20.66 -18.55
CA PRO A 342 -10.12 20.80 -19.53
C PRO A 342 -9.15 21.98 -19.28
N GLU A 343 -9.69 23.13 -18.88
CA GLU A 343 -8.93 24.32 -18.53
C GLU A 343 -7.97 24.08 -17.35
N ASN A 344 -8.45 23.42 -16.29
CA ASN A 344 -7.62 23.08 -15.12
C ASN A 344 -6.54 22.05 -15.46
N LYS A 345 -6.83 21.10 -16.37
CA LYS A 345 -5.83 20.13 -16.87
C LYS A 345 -4.69 20.85 -17.59
N GLU A 346 -5.03 21.84 -18.41
CA GLU A 346 -4.04 22.64 -19.14
C GLU A 346 -3.16 23.46 -18.19
N HIS A 347 -3.76 24.16 -17.22
CA HIS A 347 -3.01 24.91 -16.21
C HIS A 347 -2.10 24.01 -15.38
N PHE A 348 -2.61 22.87 -14.91
CA PHE A 348 -1.83 21.90 -14.16
C PHE A 348 -0.65 21.36 -14.99
N GLY A 349 -0.89 20.98 -16.24
CA GLY A 349 0.13 20.45 -17.13
C GLY A 349 1.26 21.43 -17.40
N ARG A 350 0.94 22.71 -17.65
CA ARG A 350 1.96 23.76 -17.82
C ARG A 350 2.77 23.98 -16.54
N LEU A 351 2.10 24.06 -15.39
CA LEU A 351 2.74 24.23 -14.09
C LEU A 351 3.72 23.11 -13.78
N LEU A 352 3.28 21.86 -13.94
CA LEU A 352 4.11 20.68 -13.70
C LEU A 352 5.33 20.67 -14.63
N LYS A 353 5.14 20.97 -15.92
CA LYS A 353 6.24 21.03 -16.90
C LYS A 353 7.27 22.11 -16.54
N GLN A 354 6.81 23.31 -16.18
CA GLN A 354 7.70 24.40 -15.74
C GLN A 354 8.47 23.99 -14.49
N PHE A 355 7.79 23.42 -13.49
CA PHE A 355 8.41 22.96 -12.25
C PHE A 355 9.47 21.88 -12.50
N ILE A 356 9.18 20.88 -13.33
CA ILE A 356 10.15 19.82 -13.68
C ILE A 356 11.35 20.39 -14.44
N THR A 357 11.11 21.35 -15.36
CA THR A 357 12.17 21.93 -16.20
C THR A 357 13.10 22.87 -15.42
N LEU A 358 12.56 23.60 -14.44
CA LEU A 358 13.29 24.62 -13.69
C LEU A 358 14.29 24.03 -12.68
N HIS A 359 14.05 22.81 -12.20
CA HIS A 359 14.86 22.19 -11.15
C HIS A 359 15.68 21.01 -11.71
N PRO A 360 16.86 20.71 -11.12
CA PRO A 360 17.76 19.68 -11.62
C PRO A 360 17.31 18.25 -11.25
N PHE A 361 16.06 17.89 -11.55
CA PHE A 361 15.58 16.52 -11.39
C PHE A 361 16.29 15.59 -12.37
N SER A 362 16.63 14.37 -11.92
CA SER A 362 17.29 13.38 -12.78
C SER A 362 16.40 13.03 -13.98
N PRO A 363 16.87 13.15 -15.23
CA PRO A 363 16.11 12.74 -16.41
C PRO A 363 15.71 11.25 -16.39
N ALA A 364 16.45 10.41 -15.65
CA ALA A 364 16.12 8.99 -15.47
C ALA A 364 14.76 8.76 -14.78
N LEU A 365 14.23 9.78 -14.08
CA LEU A 365 12.88 9.74 -13.50
C LEU A 365 11.77 9.87 -14.54
N PHE A 366 12.08 10.42 -15.73
CA PHE A 366 11.14 10.69 -16.82
C PHE A 366 11.61 10.01 -18.12
N PRO A 367 11.74 8.67 -18.15
CA PRO A 367 12.41 7.93 -19.23
C PRO A 367 11.75 8.11 -20.60
N GLU A 368 10.45 8.38 -20.64
CA GLU A 368 9.72 8.64 -21.89
C GLU A 368 10.10 10.00 -22.53
N ASP A 369 10.58 10.97 -21.75
CA ASP A 369 11.02 12.28 -22.29
C ASP A 369 12.48 12.27 -22.75
N ALA A 370 13.24 11.23 -22.34
CA ALA A 370 14.64 11.06 -22.75
C ALA A 370 14.77 10.58 -24.20
N GLN A 371 13.70 10.03 -24.79
CA GLN A 371 13.65 9.63 -26.21
C GLN A 371 13.38 10.81 -27.16
N ASP A 372 12.88 11.94 -26.66
CA ASP A 372 12.49 13.13 -27.44
C ASP A 372 13.51 14.29 -27.38
N ARG A 373 14.72 14.05 -26.83
CA ARG A 373 15.80 15.04 -26.89
C ARG A 373 16.70 14.73 -28.11
N PRO A 374 16.91 15.69 -29.02
CA PRO A 374 17.79 15.52 -30.17
C PRO A 374 19.25 15.30 -29.78
#